data_AF-A0A7J2RFP4-F1
#
_entry.id   AF-A0A7J2RFP4-F1
#
_cell.length_a   1.000
_cell.length_b   1.000
_cell.length_c   1.000
_cell.angle_alpha   90.00
_cell.angle_beta   90.00
_cell.angle_gamma   90.00
#
_symmetry.space_group_name_H-M   'P 1'
#
loop_
_entity.id
_entity.type
_entity.pdbx_description
1 polymer ?
#
loop_
_entity_poly.entity_id
_entity_poly.type
_entity_poly.pdbx_seq_one_letter_code
_entity_poly.pdbx_strand_id
1 'polypeptide(L)'
;MREITHKGLTRLVGICWSHVISSDNLHILESSSIQPDTMKRKELSKNMFDAITTGIGWFAEHTYKAKELAIDNIKKAFEAYNSGDTSWSFWLGRSFHFITDWLTPYHSIKAMTKYILDSESDIINKESKNGWDLLIFILDKVSNLAKFKIEHDQFERICEECWQQNEPIIRNSFIRFKKKSINSVNLRLFSELMDRKQAKWENNLLDWILDCSNQEFAGYMTDIAKVMDIACRIVLE
;
A
#
# COMPACT_ATOMS: atom_id res chain seq x y z
N MET A 1 -1.29 2.20 4.07
CA MET A 1 -1.74 1.71 5.41
C MET A 1 -1.12 2.60 6.49
N ARG A 2 -1.46 2.43 7.78
CA ARG A 2 -0.80 3.17 8.85
C ARG A 2 0.44 2.48 9.43
N GLU A 3 1.19 3.26 10.21
CA GLU A 3 2.54 2.95 10.71
C GLU A 3 2.65 1.58 11.38
N ILE A 4 1.70 1.19 12.23
CA ILE A 4 1.79 -0.07 12.97
C ILE A 4 1.71 -1.26 12.01
N THR A 5 0.83 -1.19 11.01
CA THR A 5 0.69 -2.27 10.02
C THR A 5 1.89 -2.33 9.08
N HIS A 6 2.39 -1.18 8.60
CA HIS A 6 3.62 -1.13 7.78
C HIS A 6 4.82 -1.75 8.52
N LYS A 7 5.08 -1.31 9.75
CA LYS A 7 6.17 -1.85 10.58
C LYS A 7 5.92 -3.31 10.93
N GLY A 8 4.69 -3.68 11.24
CA GLY A 8 4.32 -5.05 11.61
C GLY A 8 4.58 -6.06 10.49
N LEU A 9 4.11 -5.76 9.28
CA LEU A 9 4.38 -6.58 8.08
C LEU A 9 5.89 -6.65 7.79
N THR A 10 6.54 -5.49 7.85
CA THR A 10 7.98 -5.37 7.66
C THR A 10 8.77 -6.26 8.62
N ARG A 11 8.44 -6.18 9.91
CA ARG A 11 9.06 -6.97 10.98
C ARG A 11 8.77 -8.46 10.80
N LEU A 12 7.53 -8.81 10.49
CA LEU A 12 7.12 -10.18 10.22
C LEU A 12 8.00 -10.80 9.14
N VAL A 13 8.14 -10.12 8.00
CA VAL A 13 8.97 -10.61 6.89
C VAL A 13 10.43 -10.63 7.30
N GLY A 14 10.97 -9.53 7.85
CA GLY A 14 12.39 -9.46 8.25
C GLY A 14 12.83 -10.52 9.27
N ILE A 15 11.92 -11.00 10.13
CA ILE A 15 12.20 -12.06 11.11
C ILE A 15 11.90 -13.46 10.56
N CYS A 16 10.85 -13.63 9.75
CA CYS A 16 10.35 -14.95 9.35
C CYS A 16 10.79 -15.38 7.93
N TRP A 17 11.49 -14.53 7.19
CA TRP A 17 12.03 -14.75 5.84
C TRP A 17 13.04 -15.92 5.74
N SER A 18 13.30 -16.43 4.53
CA SER A 18 14.38 -17.36 4.18
C SER A 18 15.76 -16.88 4.62
N HIS A 19 16.01 -15.58 4.78
CA HIS A 19 17.24 -15.02 5.34
C HIS A 19 16.93 -14.15 6.56
N VAL A 20 17.60 -14.41 7.69
CA VAL A 20 17.40 -13.64 8.92
C VAL A 20 18.14 -12.31 8.78
N ILE A 21 17.40 -11.21 8.80
CA ILE A 21 17.98 -9.86 8.81
C ILE A 21 18.52 -9.57 10.21
N SER A 22 19.73 -9.02 10.32
CA SER A 22 20.30 -8.59 11.60
C SER A 22 19.42 -7.51 12.26
N SER A 23 19.50 -7.38 13.59
CA SER A 23 18.70 -6.41 14.36
C SER A 23 18.83 -4.98 13.83
N ASP A 24 20.05 -4.57 13.47
CA ASP A 24 20.34 -3.20 13.05
C ASP A 24 19.71 -2.91 11.69
N ASN A 25 19.85 -3.84 10.74
CA ASN A 25 19.21 -3.74 9.43
C ASN A 25 17.69 -3.83 9.53
N LEU A 26 17.15 -4.64 10.45
CA LEU A 26 15.72 -4.73 10.69
C LEU A 26 15.14 -3.39 11.17
N HIS A 27 15.83 -2.69 12.07
CA HIS A 27 15.41 -1.38 12.54
C HIS A 27 15.40 -0.33 11.40
N ILE A 28 16.41 -0.35 10.53
CA ILE A 28 16.46 0.52 9.34
C ILE A 28 15.30 0.20 8.39
N LEU A 29 15.02 -1.08 8.18
CA LEU A 29 13.97 -1.55 7.29
C LEU A 29 12.58 -1.16 7.82
N GLU A 30 12.31 -1.35 9.11
CA GLU A 30 11.09 -0.88 9.79
C GLU A 30 10.94 0.65 9.67
N SER A 31 12.00 1.41 9.95
CA SER A 31 11.97 2.88 9.91
C SER A 31 11.76 3.43 8.50
N SER A 32 12.37 2.82 7.50
CA SER A 32 12.24 3.23 6.09
C SER A 32 10.89 2.83 5.48
N SER A 33 10.23 1.77 5.99
CA SER A 33 8.89 1.35 5.55
C SER A 33 7.76 2.33 5.86
N ILE A 34 8.00 3.31 6.73
CA ILE A 34 7.02 4.37 7.07
C ILE A 34 7.50 5.75 6.63
N GLN A 35 8.73 5.86 6.15
CA GLN A 35 9.35 7.15 5.83
C GLN A 35 8.57 7.93 4.77
N PRO A 36 8.08 7.33 3.66
CA PRO A 36 7.36 8.09 2.63
C PRO A 36 6.16 8.89 3.17
N ASP A 37 5.36 8.29 4.06
CA ASP A 37 4.24 8.99 4.71
C ASP A 37 4.68 10.09 5.68
N THR A 38 5.79 9.89 6.39
CA THR A 38 6.32 10.91 7.31
C THR A 38 6.89 12.11 6.58
N MET A 39 7.51 11.90 5.41
CA MET A 39 8.02 12.99 4.56
C MET A 39 6.86 13.84 4.04
N LYS A 40 5.82 13.20 3.49
CA LYS A 40 4.62 13.90 2.99
C LYS A 40 3.92 14.71 4.09
N ARG A 41 3.73 14.13 5.28
CA ARG A 41 3.06 14.84 6.40
C ARG A 41 3.78 16.11 6.82
N LYS A 42 5.12 16.16 6.69
CA LYS A 42 5.91 17.38 6.95
C LYS A 42 5.70 18.45 5.88
N GLU A 43 5.55 18.04 4.62
CA GLU A 43 5.35 18.94 3.47
C GLU A 43 3.95 19.57 3.44
N LEU A 44 2.92 18.86 3.89
CA LEU A 44 1.52 19.32 3.90
C LEU A 44 1.17 20.38 4.98
N SER A 45 2.15 20.89 5.72
CA SER A 45 1.93 21.79 6.87
C SER A 45 1.66 23.26 6.53
N LYS A 46 1.28 23.58 5.28
CA LYS A 46 0.97 24.96 4.85
C LYS A 46 -0.41 25.03 4.19
N ASN A 47 -1.37 25.60 4.92
CA ASN A 47 -2.77 25.93 4.54
C ASN A 47 -3.73 24.76 4.21
N MET A 48 -4.99 24.89 4.68
CA MET A 48 -6.00 23.81 4.63
C MET A 48 -6.45 23.41 3.22
N PHE A 49 -6.61 24.38 2.31
CA PHE A 49 -7.06 24.12 0.93
C PHE A 49 -5.95 23.52 0.07
N ASP A 50 -4.71 24.00 0.24
CA ASP A 50 -3.51 23.41 -0.36
C ASP A 50 -3.26 22.00 0.20
N ALA A 51 -3.51 21.77 1.49
CA ALA A 51 -3.40 20.45 2.10
C ALA A 51 -4.41 19.43 1.52
N ILE A 52 -5.63 19.87 1.19
CA ILE A 52 -6.64 19.00 0.56
C ILE A 52 -6.25 18.68 -0.88
N THR A 53 -5.97 19.69 -1.70
CA THR A 53 -5.64 19.51 -3.13
C THR A 53 -4.30 18.79 -3.33
N THR A 54 -3.26 19.17 -2.59
CA THR A 54 -1.93 18.52 -2.60
C THR A 54 -1.99 17.13 -1.95
N GLY A 55 -2.77 16.97 -0.88
CA GLY A 55 -2.93 15.69 -0.19
C GLY A 55 -3.58 14.63 -1.07
N ILE A 56 -4.59 15.03 -1.83
CA ILE A 56 -5.30 14.22 -2.83
C ILE A 56 -4.43 13.96 -4.06
N GLY A 57 -3.79 14.98 -4.63
CA GLY A 57 -2.94 14.85 -5.82
C GLY A 57 -1.78 13.87 -5.57
N TRP A 58 -1.12 14.00 -4.42
CA TRP A 58 -0.10 13.04 -4.00
C TRP A 58 -0.68 11.63 -3.80
N PHE A 59 -1.90 11.50 -3.27
CA PHE A 59 -2.53 10.20 -3.06
C PHE A 59 -2.79 9.48 -4.38
N ALA A 60 -3.31 10.21 -5.37
CA ALA A 60 -3.48 9.71 -6.73
C ALA A 60 -2.14 9.32 -7.38
N GLU A 61 -1.12 10.18 -7.25
CA GLU A 61 0.21 9.89 -7.78
C GLU A 61 0.85 8.66 -7.10
N HIS A 62 0.76 8.54 -5.77
CA HIS A 62 1.30 7.41 -5.01
C HIS A 62 0.56 6.12 -5.36
N THR A 63 -0.76 6.18 -5.52
CA THR A 63 -1.58 5.06 -6.00
C THR A 63 -1.11 4.60 -7.38
N TYR A 64 -0.91 5.53 -8.32
CA TYR A 64 -0.50 5.21 -9.68
C TYR A 64 0.93 4.63 -9.76
N LYS A 65 1.85 5.21 -8.98
CA LYS A 65 3.28 4.90 -9.05
C LYS A 65 3.75 3.83 -8.07
N ALA A 66 2.93 3.38 -7.11
CA ALA A 66 3.39 2.49 -6.04
C ALA A 66 4.09 1.23 -6.57
N LYS A 67 3.56 0.53 -7.59
CA LYS A 67 4.25 -0.63 -8.18
C LYS A 67 5.61 -0.28 -8.80
N GLU A 68 5.67 0.81 -9.58
CA GLU A 68 6.90 1.30 -10.20
C GLU A 68 7.95 1.66 -9.14
N LEU A 69 7.54 2.41 -8.12
CA LEU A 69 8.38 2.78 -6.99
C LEU A 69 8.85 1.56 -6.20
N ALA A 70 8.00 0.55 -5.98
CA ALA A 70 8.40 -0.70 -5.34
C ALA A 70 9.52 -1.40 -6.12
N ILE A 71 9.38 -1.50 -7.45
CA ILE A 71 10.37 -2.11 -8.34
C ILE A 71 11.68 -1.32 -8.34
N ASP A 72 11.63 -0.01 -8.44
CA ASP A 72 12.84 0.82 -8.46
C ASP A 72 13.59 0.78 -7.14
N ASN A 73 12.88 0.71 -6.02
CA ASN A 73 13.51 0.52 -4.71
C ASN A 73 14.12 -0.89 -4.56
N ILE A 74 13.53 -1.94 -5.18
CA ILE A 74 14.15 -3.27 -5.23
C ILE A 74 15.46 -3.24 -6.01
N LYS A 75 15.49 -2.58 -7.18
CA LYS A 75 16.72 -2.46 -7.98
C LYS A 75 17.83 -1.76 -7.19
N LYS A 76 17.52 -0.63 -6.55
CA LYS A 76 18.46 0.10 -5.69
C LYS A 76 18.96 -0.74 -4.51
N ALA A 77 18.05 -1.47 -3.87
CA ALA A 77 18.41 -2.36 -2.77
C ALA A 77 19.35 -3.48 -3.23
N PHE A 78 19.07 -4.09 -4.39
CA PHE A 78 19.90 -5.13 -4.99
C PHE A 78 21.29 -4.63 -5.37
N GLU A 79 21.38 -3.45 -6.01
CA GLU A 79 22.67 -2.81 -6.34
C GLU A 79 23.48 -2.48 -5.08
N ALA A 80 22.84 -1.90 -4.06
CA ALA A 80 23.48 -1.61 -2.78
C ALA A 80 23.97 -2.89 -2.09
N TYR A 81 23.16 -3.94 -2.06
CA TYR A 81 23.53 -5.21 -1.42
C TYR A 81 24.75 -5.85 -2.11
N ASN A 82 24.73 -5.94 -3.44
CA ASN A 82 25.83 -6.54 -4.21
C ASN A 82 27.13 -5.74 -4.18
N SER A 83 27.06 -4.44 -3.90
CA SER A 83 28.24 -3.57 -3.73
C SER A 83 28.74 -3.53 -2.28
N GLY A 84 28.06 -4.20 -1.34
CA GLY A 84 28.39 -4.16 0.09
C GLY A 84 27.96 -2.87 0.80
N ASP A 85 27.12 -2.04 0.17
CA ASP A 85 26.56 -0.83 0.76
C ASP A 85 25.43 -1.18 1.74
N THR A 86 25.55 -0.73 2.98
CA THR A 86 24.57 -0.96 4.06
C THR A 86 23.22 -0.27 3.82
N SER A 87 23.12 0.64 2.84
CA SER A 87 21.88 1.30 2.46
C SER A 87 20.83 0.37 1.83
N TRP A 88 21.19 -0.88 1.50
CA TRP A 88 20.24 -1.85 0.92
C TRP A 88 18.97 -2.03 1.77
N SER A 89 19.10 -2.05 3.10
CA SER A 89 17.99 -2.25 4.03
C SER A 89 17.03 -1.06 4.04
N PHE A 90 17.56 0.14 3.82
CA PHE A 90 16.76 1.36 3.65
C PHE A 90 15.93 1.31 2.36
N TRP A 91 16.55 0.95 1.24
CA TRP A 91 15.84 0.85 -0.04
C TRP A 91 14.80 -0.27 -0.02
N LEU A 92 15.13 -1.42 0.58
CA LEU A 92 14.19 -2.53 0.72
C LEU A 92 12.98 -2.17 1.59
N GLY A 93 13.19 -1.47 2.71
CA GLY A 93 12.07 -1.00 3.54
C GLY A 93 11.18 0.01 2.81
N ARG A 94 11.74 0.90 1.99
CA ARG A 94 10.92 1.74 1.10
C ARG A 94 10.14 0.93 0.07
N SER A 95 10.70 -0.15 -0.47
CA SER A 95 9.94 -1.05 -1.35
C SER A 95 8.75 -1.67 -0.61
N PHE A 96 8.92 -2.09 0.64
CA PHE A 96 7.85 -2.65 1.46
C PHE A 96 6.70 -1.68 1.68
N HIS A 97 7.00 -0.40 1.88
CA HIS A 97 5.99 0.65 1.93
C HIS A 97 5.10 0.61 0.67
N PHE A 98 5.71 0.70 -0.50
CA PHE A 98 4.99 0.74 -1.76
C PHE A 98 4.29 -0.59 -2.12
N ILE A 99 4.79 -1.73 -1.66
CA ILE A 99 4.10 -3.02 -1.78
C ILE A 99 2.81 -3.00 -0.95
N THR A 100 2.89 -2.52 0.29
CA THR A 100 1.74 -2.42 1.19
C THR A 100 0.69 -1.48 0.63
N ASP A 101 1.12 -0.32 0.15
CA ASP A 101 0.24 0.66 -0.48
C ASP A 101 -0.40 0.07 -1.72
N TRP A 102 0.36 -0.48 -2.67
CA TRP A 102 -0.19 -1.06 -3.89
C TRP A 102 -1.29 -2.11 -3.64
N LEU A 103 -1.15 -2.88 -2.57
CA LEU A 103 -2.08 -3.94 -2.19
C LEU A 103 -3.22 -3.46 -1.27
N THR A 104 -3.16 -2.21 -0.81
CA THR A 104 -4.27 -1.57 -0.09
C THR A 104 -5.41 -1.31 -1.09
N PRO A 105 -6.64 -1.77 -0.82
CA PRO A 105 -7.77 -1.65 -1.76
C PRO A 105 -8.01 -0.21 -2.26
N TYR A 106 -7.89 0.77 -1.35
CA TYR A 106 -8.03 2.19 -1.67
C TYR A 106 -6.85 2.78 -2.46
N HIS A 107 -5.75 2.06 -2.63
CA HIS A 107 -4.68 2.41 -3.58
C HIS A 107 -4.83 1.62 -4.89
N SER A 108 -6.07 1.34 -5.30
CA SER A 108 -6.38 0.87 -6.66
C SER A 108 -6.94 2.03 -7.49
N ILE A 109 -6.44 2.17 -8.72
CA ILE A 109 -6.97 3.11 -9.71
C ILE A 109 -8.46 2.83 -9.94
N LYS A 110 -8.87 1.57 -9.94
CA LYS A 110 -10.27 1.17 -10.14
C LYS A 110 -11.15 1.60 -8.98
N ALA A 111 -10.70 1.39 -7.74
CA ALA A 111 -11.41 1.85 -6.55
C ALA A 111 -11.55 3.37 -6.56
N MET A 112 -10.46 4.11 -6.82
CA MET A 112 -10.49 5.57 -6.92
C MET A 112 -11.43 6.06 -8.03
N THR A 113 -11.34 5.45 -9.21
CA THR A 113 -12.17 5.80 -10.37
C THR A 113 -13.65 5.57 -10.09
N LYS A 114 -13.99 4.51 -9.36
CA LYS A 114 -15.37 4.25 -8.93
C LYS A 114 -15.93 5.42 -8.14
N TYR A 115 -15.20 5.98 -7.18
CA TYR A 115 -15.70 7.13 -6.40
C TYR A 115 -15.79 8.40 -7.22
N ILE A 116 -14.87 8.59 -8.18
CA ILE A 116 -14.89 9.76 -9.05
C ILE A 116 -16.03 9.66 -10.08
N LEU A 117 -16.37 8.46 -10.58
CA LEU A 117 -17.33 8.27 -11.68
C LEU A 117 -18.74 7.84 -11.23
N ASP A 118 -18.91 7.08 -10.15
CA ASP A 118 -20.23 6.65 -9.63
C ASP A 118 -21.01 7.79 -8.96
N SER A 119 -20.68 9.05 -9.24
CA SER A 119 -21.63 10.11 -8.95
C SER A 119 -22.80 9.94 -9.90
N GLU A 120 -23.90 9.37 -9.39
CA GLU A 120 -25.26 9.45 -9.94
C GLU A 120 -25.74 10.91 -9.95
N SER A 121 -24.91 11.81 -10.46
CA SER A 121 -25.35 13.10 -10.92
C SER A 121 -26.01 12.84 -12.27
N ASP A 122 -27.34 12.73 -12.25
CA ASP A 122 -28.25 12.82 -13.40
C ASP A 122 -28.09 14.11 -14.24
N ILE A 123 -26.96 14.81 -14.12
CA ILE A 123 -26.65 16.08 -14.75
C ILE A 123 -26.25 15.90 -16.23
N ILE A 124 -25.85 14.69 -16.66
CA ILE A 124 -25.27 14.49 -18.01
C ILE A 124 -26.35 14.40 -19.12
N ASN A 125 -27.65 14.38 -18.80
CA ASN A 125 -28.71 14.32 -19.82
C ASN A 125 -29.47 15.63 -20.08
N LYS A 126 -28.92 16.79 -19.68
CA LYS A 126 -29.43 18.08 -20.17
C LYS A 126 -28.29 18.92 -20.73
N GLU A 127 -28.42 19.29 -22.01
CA GLU A 127 -27.62 20.34 -22.64
C GLU A 127 -27.62 21.59 -21.75
N SER A 128 -26.56 21.78 -20.97
CA SER A 128 -26.45 22.85 -20.01
C SER A 128 -25.40 23.85 -20.52
N LYS A 129 -25.84 25.09 -20.73
CA LYS A 129 -25.07 26.18 -21.37
C LYS A 129 -24.42 27.16 -20.38
N ASN A 130 -24.36 26.84 -19.08
CA ASN A 130 -24.01 27.84 -18.05
C ASN A 130 -22.89 27.36 -17.10
N GLY A 131 -22.00 28.29 -16.69
CA GLY A 131 -20.85 28.00 -15.81
C GLY A 131 -21.19 27.53 -14.39
N TRP A 132 -22.45 27.67 -13.96
CA TRP A 132 -22.92 27.14 -12.67
C TRP A 132 -22.97 25.61 -12.64
N ASP A 133 -23.32 24.96 -13.76
CA ASP A 133 -23.37 23.50 -13.84
C ASP A 133 -21.97 22.89 -13.80
N LEU A 134 -21.00 23.57 -14.42
CA LEU A 134 -19.58 23.22 -14.32
C LEU A 134 -19.07 23.35 -12.86
N LEU A 135 -19.47 24.40 -12.14
CA LEU A 135 -19.10 24.57 -10.74
C LEU A 135 -19.69 23.46 -9.85
N ILE A 136 -20.98 23.11 -10.04
CA ILE A 136 -21.65 22.03 -9.31
C ILE A 136 -20.97 20.69 -9.61
N PHE A 137 -20.66 20.42 -10.89
CA PHE A 137 -19.92 19.22 -11.29
C PHE A 137 -18.55 19.13 -10.61
N ILE A 138 -17.78 20.23 -10.59
CA ILE A 138 -16.47 20.27 -9.91
C ILE A 138 -16.63 20.02 -8.39
N LEU A 139 -17.62 20.66 -7.75
CA LEU A 139 -17.88 20.49 -6.32
C LEU A 139 -18.29 19.05 -5.97
N ASP A 140 -19.11 18.40 -6.82
CA ASP A 140 -19.48 17.00 -6.69
C ASP A 140 -18.25 16.08 -6.75
N LYS A 141 -17.36 16.28 -7.73
CA LYS A 141 -16.11 15.49 -7.82
C LYS A 141 -15.20 15.71 -6.61
N VAL A 142 -15.07 16.94 -6.12
CA VAL A 142 -14.29 17.23 -4.90
C VAL A 142 -14.92 16.57 -3.67
N SER A 143 -16.25 16.59 -3.55
CA SER A 143 -16.97 15.95 -2.44
C SER A 143 -16.74 14.42 -2.42
N ASN A 144 -16.86 13.77 -3.57
CA ASN A 144 -16.63 12.32 -3.70
C ASN A 144 -15.20 11.93 -3.37
N LEU A 145 -14.24 12.77 -3.73
CA LEU A 145 -12.83 12.56 -3.43
C LEU A 145 -12.52 12.75 -1.93
N ALA A 146 -13.20 13.70 -1.28
CA ALA A 146 -13.15 13.85 0.18
C ALA A 146 -13.76 12.62 0.88
N LYS A 147 -14.91 12.13 0.41
CA LYS A 147 -15.53 10.89 0.91
C LYS A 147 -14.58 9.70 0.80
N PHE A 148 -13.98 9.52 -0.38
CA PHE A 148 -12.99 8.47 -0.61
C PHE A 148 -11.81 8.55 0.36
N LYS A 149 -11.29 9.75 0.63
CA LYS A 149 -10.21 9.96 1.62
C LYS A 149 -10.64 9.60 3.04
N ILE A 150 -11.87 9.97 3.44
CA ILE A 150 -12.41 9.63 4.76
C ILE A 150 -12.51 8.11 4.92
N GLU A 151 -13.06 7.42 3.93
CA GLU A 151 -13.22 5.96 3.97
C GLU A 151 -11.88 5.22 3.89
N HIS A 152 -10.93 5.72 3.11
CA HIS A 152 -9.53 5.28 3.14
C HIS A 152 -8.95 5.37 4.56
N ASP A 153 -9.08 6.53 5.21
CA ASP A 153 -8.49 6.74 6.55
C ASP A 153 -9.14 5.89 7.64
N GLN A 154 -10.44 5.61 7.49
CA GLN A 154 -11.17 4.67 8.34
C GLN A 154 -10.71 3.24 8.09
N PHE A 155 -10.58 2.82 6.84
CA PHE A 155 -10.08 1.51 6.46
C PHE A 155 -8.69 1.27 7.07
N GLU A 156 -7.77 2.22 6.92
CA GLU A 156 -6.42 2.05 7.47
C GLU A 156 -6.39 1.98 9.00
N ARG A 157 -7.27 2.73 9.68
CA ARG A 157 -7.40 2.64 11.14
C ARG A 157 -7.86 1.24 11.57
N ILE A 158 -8.89 0.71 10.92
CA ILE A 158 -9.42 -0.64 11.21
C ILE A 158 -8.35 -1.69 10.88
N CYS A 159 -7.59 -1.51 9.80
CA CYS A 159 -6.44 -2.37 9.48
C CYS A 159 -5.42 -2.47 10.62
N GLU A 160 -5.10 -1.37 11.33
CA GLU A 160 -4.19 -1.42 12.48
C GLU A 160 -4.79 -2.20 13.65
N GLU A 161 -6.06 -1.97 13.96
CA GLU A 161 -6.79 -2.66 15.03
C GLU A 161 -6.85 -4.17 14.75
N CYS A 162 -7.24 -4.55 13.53
CA CYS A 162 -7.28 -5.94 13.08
C CYS A 162 -5.88 -6.57 13.06
N TRP A 163 -4.83 -5.83 12.66
CA TRP A 163 -3.44 -6.30 12.68
C TRP A 163 -3.03 -6.72 14.09
N GLN A 164 -3.23 -5.86 15.08
CA GLN A 164 -2.85 -6.11 16.46
C GLN A 164 -3.55 -7.35 17.04
N GLN A 165 -4.78 -7.61 16.65
CA GLN A 165 -5.55 -8.79 17.12
C GLN A 165 -5.16 -10.09 16.40
N ASN A 166 -4.72 -10.00 15.13
CA ASN A 166 -4.53 -11.15 14.26
C ASN A 166 -3.07 -11.50 13.95
N GLU A 167 -2.09 -10.75 14.47
CA GLU A 167 -0.66 -10.99 14.24
C GLU A 167 -0.26 -12.47 14.40
N PRO A 168 -0.67 -13.21 15.45
CA PRO A 168 -0.28 -14.61 15.61
C PRO A 168 -0.79 -15.52 14.47
N ILE A 169 -2.01 -15.28 13.98
CA ILE A 169 -2.63 -16.05 12.90
C ILE A 169 -1.92 -15.76 11.58
N ILE A 170 -1.63 -14.48 11.32
CA ILE A 170 -0.89 -14.02 10.13
C ILE A 170 0.51 -14.65 10.12
N ARG A 171 1.23 -14.56 11.24
CA ARG A 171 2.57 -15.10 11.40
C ARG A 171 2.62 -16.60 11.13
N ASN A 172 1.71 -17.36 11.73
CA ASN A 172 1.62 -18.81 11.53
C ASN A 172 1.30 -19.17 10.06
N SER A 173 0.42 -18.39 9.42
CA SER A 173 0.06 -18.58 8.01
C SER A 173 1.23 -18.31 7.07
N PHE A 174 1.98 -17.24 7.33
CA PHE A 174 3.16 -16.86 6.56
C PHE A 174 4.28 -17.91 6.68
N ILE A 175 4.61 -18.35 7.91
CA ILE A 175 5.64 -19.39 8.15
C ILE A 175 5.28 -20.71 7.44
N ARG A 176 4.00 -21.10 7.45
CA ARG A 176 3.54 -22.33 6.77
C ARG A 176 3.71 -22.24 5.26
N PHE A 177 3.49 -21.07 4.65
CA PHE A 177 3.69 -20.84 3.22
C PHE A 177 5.17 -20.98 2.83
N LYS A 178 6.09 -20.36 3.59
CA LYS A 178 7.54 -20.41 3.33
C LYS A 178 8.08 -21.84 3.12
N LYS A 179 7.58 -22.81 3.89
CA LYS A 179 8.01 -24.22 3.80
C LYS A 179 7.73 -24.87 2.43
N LYS A 180 6.98 -24.22 1.53
CA LYS A 180 6.59 -24.71 0.21
C LYS A 180 7.12 -23.84 -0.95
N SER A 181 8.15 -23.03 -0.71
CA SER A 181 8.61 -21.91 -1.55
C SER A 181 9.11 -22.28 -2.96
N ILE A 182 9.01 -21.30 -3.87
CA ILE A 182 9.46 -21.27 -5.28
C ILE A 182 11.00 -21.14 -5.34
N ASN A 183 11.68 -21.96 -6.14
CA ASN A 183 13.16 -22.01 -6.15
C ASN A 183 13.87 -20.85 -6.87
N SER A 184 13.20 -20.07 -7.73
CA SER A 184 13.79 -18.91 -8.42
C SER A 184 12.82 -17.72 -8.48
N VAL A 185 13.28 -16.53 -8.08
CA VAL A 185 12.50 -15.30 -8.13
C VAL A 185 13.18 -14.26 -9.02
N ASN A 186 12.40 -13.37 -9.63
CA ASN A 186 12.90 -12.23 -10.41
C ASN A 186 11.85 -11.10 -10.43
N LEU A 187 12.24 -9.93 -10.92
CA LEU A 187 11.36 -8.75 -10.99
C LEU A 187 10.09 -8.98 -11.82
N ARG A 188 10.13 -9.85 -12.84
CA ARG A 188 8.93 -10.19 -13.61
C ARG A 188 7.91 -10.94 -12.76
N LEU A 189 8.35 -11.98 -12.04
CA LEU A 189 7.49 -12.73 -11.12
C LEU A 189 6.92 -11.83 -10.02
N PHE A 190 7.76 -10.95 -9.46
CA PHE A 190 7.33 -9.95 -8.48
C PHE A 190 6.22 -9.05 -9.04
N SER A 191 6.43 -8.48 -10.23
CA SER A 191 5.45 -7.59 -10.89
C SER A 191 4.12 -8.32 -11.17
N GLU A 192 4.19 -9.54 -11.72
CA GLU A 192 3.00 -10.36 -11.98
C GLU A 192 2.26 -10.74 -10.68
N LEU A 193 2.97 -10.89 -9.56
CA LEU A 193 2.35 -11.17 -8.28
C LEU A 193 1.68 -9.93 -7.69
N MET A 194 2.35 -8.77 -7.76
CA MET A 194 1.77 -7.47 -7.36
C MET A 194 0.43 -7.21 -8.06
N ASP A 195 0.36 -7.44 -9.38
CA ASP A 195 -0.87 -7.26 -10.16
C ASP A 195 -1.96 -8.28 -9.76
N ARG A 196 -1.59 -9.56 -9.66
CA ARG A 196 -2.53 -10.62 -9.24
C ARG A 196 -3.09 -10.38 -7.84
N LYS A 197 -2.28 -9.88 -6.92
CA LYS A 197 -2.72 -9.60 -5.54
C LYS A 197 -3.54 -8.32 -5.44
N GLN A 198 -3.20 -7.28 -6.17
CA GLN A 198 -4.05 -6.08 -6.24
C GLN A 198 -5.43 -6.43 -6.82
N ALA A 199 -5.50 -7.14 -7.95
CA ALA A 199 -6.78 -7.55 -8.55
C ALA A 199 -7.64 -8.42 -7.61
N LYS A 200 -7.02 -9.19 -6.71
CA LYS A 200 -7.73 -10.00 -5.72
C LYS A 200 -8.41 -9.15 -4.64
N TRP A 201 -7.78 -8.05 -4.22
CA TRP A 201 -8.18 -7.28 -3.04
C TRP A 201 -8.76 -5.90 -3.37
N GLU A 202 -8.64 -5.41 -4.60
CA GLU A 202 -9.05 -4.04 -4.99
C GLU A 202 -10.51 -3.68 -4.72
N ASN A 203 -11.41 -4.66 -4.58
CA ASN A 203 -12.83 -4.42 -4.30
C ASN A 203 -13.19 -4.59 -2.80
N ASN A 204 -12.20 -4.95 -1.96
CA ASN A 204 -12.39 -5.20 -0.54
C ASN A 204 -12.30 -3.88 0.25
N LEU A 205 -13.32 -3.03 0.08
CA LEU A 205 -13.36 -1.68 0.64
C LEU A 205 -13.79 -1.68 2.12
N LEU A 206 -14.37 -0.55 2.59
CA LEU A 206 -14.68 -0.34 4.01
C LEU A 206 -15.63 -1.40 4.58
N ASP A 207 -16.71 -1.74 3.86
CA ASP A 207 -17.68 -2.76 4.31
C ASP A 207 -17.00 -4.11 4.53
N TRP A 208 -16.09 -4.49 3.64
CA TRP A 208 -15.36 -5.75 3.78
C TRP A 208 -14.53 -5.76 5.06
N ILE A 209 -13.76 -4.71 5.38
CA ILE A 209 -12.89 -4.78 6.56
C ILE A 209 -13.68 -4.73 7.86
N LEU A 210 -14.88 -4.15 7.85
CA LEU A 210 -15.80 -4.15 9.00
C LEU A 210 -16.38 -5.53 9.29
N ASP A 211 -16.66 -6.32 8.23
CA ASP A 211 -17.36 -7.60 8.34
C ASP A 211 -16.46 -8.84 8.16
N CYS A 212 -15.21 -8.67 7.72
CA CYS A 212 -14.34 -9.79 7.41
C CYS A 212 -14.00 -10.63 8.66
N SER A 213 -13.89 -11.93 8.46
CA SER A 213 -13.38 -12.83 9.49
C SER A 213 -11.89 -12.61 9.73
N ASN A 214 -11.44 -12.96 10.94
CA ASN A 214 -10.03 -12.99 11.30
C ASN A 214 -9.17 -13.79 10.30
N GLN A 215 -9.71 -14.89 9.74
CA GLN A 215 -9.05 -15.71 8.73
C GLN A 215 -8.93 -15.00 7.37
N GLU A 216 -9.96 -14.28 6.93
CA GLU A 216 -9.91 -13.50 5.69
C GLU A 216 -8.92 -12.35 5.79
N PHE A 217 -8.98 -11.59 6.88
CA PHE A 217 -8.01 -10.54 7.16
C PHE A 217 -6.58 -11.08 7.25
N ALA A 218 -6.39 -12.22 7.93
CA ALA A 218 -5.08 -12.84 8.01
C ALA A 218 -4.58 -13.32 6.64
N GLY A 219 -5.48 -13.83 5.79
CA GLY A 219 -5.19 -14.19 4.41
C GLY A 219 -4.74 -13.00 3.56
N TYR A 220 -5.38 -11.84 3.75
CA TYR A 220 -5.01 -10.57 3.12
C TYR A 220 -3.59 -10.13 3.53
N MET A 221 -3.31 -10.00 4.82
CA MET A 221 -1.99 -9.60 5.32
C MET A 221 -0.89 -10.60 4.95
N THR A 222 -1.21 -11.90 4.97
CA THR A 222 -0.25 -12.94 4.53
C THR A 222 0.07 -12.80 3.05
N ASP A 223 -0.89 -12.43 2.20
CA ASP A 223 -0.64 -12.20 0.78
C ASP A 223 0.28 -11.00 0.53
N ILE A 224 0.18 -9.93 1.33
CA ILE A 224 1.13 -8.80 1.30
C ILE A 224 2.53 -9.27 1.71
N ALA A 225 2.64 -9.99 2.83
CA ALA A 225 3.91 -10.51 3.32
C ALA A 225 4.60 -11.44 2.32
N LYS A 226 3.85 -12.23 1.53
CA LYS A 226 4.42 -13.05 0.44
C LYS A 226 5.05 -12.22 -0.66
N VAL A 227 4.45 -11.09 -1.02
CA VAL A 227 5.00 -10.21 -2.06
C VAL A 227 6.29 -9.54 -1.57
N MET A 228 6.29 -9.09 -0.31
CA MET A 228 7.49 -8.60 0.36
C MET A 228 8.60 -9.66 0.42
N ASP A 229 8.27 -10.92 0.73
CA ASP A 229 9.23 -12.03 0.74
C ASP A 229 9.87 -12.25 -0.64
N ILE A 230 9.11 -12.09 -1.74
CA ILE A 230 9.70 -12.15 -3.09
C ILE A 230 10.65 -10.97 -3.34
N ALA A 231 10.26 -9.75 -2.97
CA ALA A 231 11.13 -8.57 -3.12
C ALA A 231 12.46 -8.75 -2.38
N CYS A 232 12.34 -9.21 -1.14
CA CYS A 232 13.41 -9.67 -0.29
C CYS A 232 14.37 -10.62 -1.02
N ARG A 233 13.84 -11.74 -1.51
CA ARG A 233 14.64 -12.77 -2.17
C ARG A 233 15.32 -12.28 -3.45
N ILE A 234 14.70 -11.35 -4.19
CA ILE A 234 15.36 -10.71 -5.34
C ILE A 234 16.59 -9.92 -4.90
N VAL A 235 16.58 -9.32 -3.70
CA VAL A 235 17.67 -8.48 -3.20
C VAL A 235 18.80 -9.29 -2.58
N LEU A 236 18.47 -10.35 -1.82
CA LEU A 236 19.45 -11.06 -0.99
C LEU A 236 19.81 -12.49 -1.43
N GLU A 237 19.15 -13.06 -2.45
CA GLU A 237 19.49 -14.37 -3.05
C GLU A 237 20.09 -14.18 -4.45
#